data_AF-A0A200J876-F1
#
_entry.id   AF-A0A200J876-F1
#
_cell.length_a   1.000
_cell.length_b   1.000
_cell.length_c   1.000
_cell.angle_alpha   90.00
_cell.angle_beta   90.00
_cell.angle_gamma   90.00
#
_symmetry.space_group_name_H-M   'P 1'
#
loop_
_entity.id
_entity.type
_entity.pdbx_description
1 polymer ?
#
loop_
_entity_poly.entity_id
_entity_poly.type
_entity_poly.pdbx_seq_one_letter_code
_entity_poly.pdbx_strand_id
1 'polypeptide(L)' 'MYMTNEYEVTNITKEIKLLKEPKLLLTIFSDTEVSNLIKFYYKKGFVNQRNKLIIEVMADAGLRAEEVRNLT' A
#
# COMPACT_ATOMS: atom_id res chain seq x y z
N MET A 1 20.70 -0.82 -19.67
CA MET A 1 21.26 -1.30 -20.95
C MET A 1 21.56 -2.78 -20.76
N TYR A 2 20.61 -3.64 -21.10
CA TYR A 2 20.84 -5.09 -21.03
C TYR A 2 21.59 -5.50 -22.29
N MET A 3 22.76 -6.09 -22.08
CA MET A 3 23.62 -6.66 -23.13
C MET A 3 22.84 -7.78 -23.81
N THR A 4 22.36 -7.54 -25.03
CA THR A 4 21.85 -8.61 -25.91
C THR A 4 23.04 -9.50 -26.25
N ASN A 5 23.00 -10.75 -25.80
CA ASN A 5 23.95 -11.77 -26.21
C ASN A 5 23.67 -12.13 -27.68
N GLU A 6 24.72 -12.30 -28.49
CA GLU A 6 24.69 -12.60 -29.93
C GLU A 6 24.07 -13.98 -30.31
N TYR A 7 23.48 -14.69 -29.34
CA TYR A 7 22.81 -15.98 -29.50
C TYR A 7 21.29 -15.94 -29.24
N GLU A 8 20.70 -14.76 -29.08
CA GLU A 8 19.26 -14.63 -28.89
C GLU A 8 18.49 -14.84 -30.20
N VAL A 9 18.21 -16.11 -30.48
CA VAL A 9 17.09 -16.52 -31.34
C VAL A 9 15.83 -15.92 -30.71
N THR A 10 15.33 -14.83 -31.32
CA THR A 10 14.03 -14.16 -31.10
C THR A 10 13.35 -14.46 -29.77
N ASN A 11 13.27 -13.45 -28.90
CA ASN A 11 12.55 -13.57 -27.62
C ASN A 11 11.05 -13.90 -27.83
N ILE A 12 10.73 -15.20 -27.81
CA ILE A 12 9.40 -15.79 -27.98
C ILE A 12 8.37 -15.29 -26.97
N THR A 13 8.81 -14.75 -25.82
CA THR A 13 7.90 -14.23 -24.80
C THR A 13 7.23 -12.91 -25.21
N LYS A 14 7.77 -12.20 -26.21
CA LYS A 14 7.14 -10.99 -26.77
C LYS A 14 5.90 -11.29 -27.61
N GLU A 15 5.76 -12.52 -28.08
CA GLU A 15 4.59 -12.96 -28.86
C GLU A 15 3.44 -13.45 -27.97
N ILE A 16 3.70 -13.66 -26.68
CA ILE A 16 2.70 -14.10 -25.71
C ILE A 16 1.83 -12.90 -25.32
N LYS A 17 0.56 -12.93 -25.74
CA LYS A 17 -0.46 -12.01 -25.20
C LYS A 17 -0.71 -12.36 -23.74
N LEU A 18 -0.16 -11.54 -22.83
CA LEU A 18 -0.48 -11.61 -21.41
C LEU A 18 -1.98 -11.33 -21.24
N LEU A 19 -2.69 -12.28 -20.63
CA LEU A 19 -4.06 -12.06 -20.18
C LEU A 19 -4.05 -10.94 -19.17
N LYS A 20 -4.89 -9.91 -19.37
CA LYS A 20 -5.13 -8.90 -18.32
C LYS A 20 -5.67 -9.64 -17.12
N GLU A 21 -4.90 -9.67 -16.05
CA GLU A 21 -5.39 -10.19 -14.77
C GLU A 21 -6.63 -9.37 -14.38
N PRO A 22 -7.70 -10.02 -13.92
CA PRO A 22 -8.84 -9.30 -13.40
C PRO A 22 -8.33 -8.40 -12.27
N LYS A 23 -8.58 -7.09 -12.41
CA LYS A 23 -8.18 -6.14 -11.38
C LYS A 23 -8.84 -6.56 -10.07
N LEU A 24 -8.03 -6.86 -9.07
CA LEU A 24 -8.52 -7.15 -7.73
C LEU A 24 -9.35 -5.94 -7.27
N LEU A 25 -10.65 -6.15 -7.07
CA LEU A 25 -11.53 -5.14 -6.52
C LEU A 25 -11.30 -5.12 -5.01
N LEU A 26 -10.39 -4.26 -4.55
CA LEU A 26 -10.18 -4.06 -3.13
C LEU A 26 -11.40 -3.36 -2.54
N THR A 27 -12.03 -3.97 -1.54
CA THR A 27 -13.02 -3.29 -0.71
C THR A 27 -12.29 -2.26 0.13
N ILE A 28 -12.49 -0.99 -0.20
CA ILE A 28 -11.95 0.16 0.53
C ILE A 28 -12.85 0.53 1.70
N PHE A 29 -12.25 1.10 2.74
CA PHE A 29 -12.99 1.65 3.87
C PHE A 29 -13.72 2.93 3.48
N SER A 30 -14.93 3.08 3.98
CA SER A 30 -15.70 4.31 3.95
C SER A 30 -15.29 5.28 5.07
N ASP A 31 -15.61 6.56 4.90
CA ASP A 31 -15.28 7.60 5.89
C ASP A 31 -15.81 7.29 7.30
N THR A 32 -16.97 6.63 7.38
CA THR A 32 -17.57 6.21 8.66
C THR A 32 -16.77 5.10 9.32
N GLU A 33 -16.28 4.14 8.55
CA GLU A 33 -15.42 3.05 9.04
C GLU A 33 -14.07 3.58 9.52
N VAL A 34 -13.47 4.52 8.78
CA VAL A 34 -12.23 5.20 9.20
C VAL A 34 -12.45 6.02 10.47
N SER A 35 -13.58 6.73 10.59
CA SER A 35 -13.94 7.46 11.82
C SER A 35 -14.07 6.51 13.02
N ASN A 36 -14.69 5.35 12.82
CA ASN A 36 -14.85 4.33 13.87
C ASN A 36 -13.49 3.71 14.27
N LEU A 37 -12.61 3.48 13.30
CA LEU A 37 -11.24 2.99 13.52
C LEU A 37 -10.46 3.96 14.43
N ILE A 38 -10.52 5.27 14.17
CA ILE A 38 -9.84 6.28 14.97
C ILE A 38 -10.44 6.37 16.39
N LYS A 39 -11.77 6.33 16.50
CA LYS A 39 -12.50 6.39 17.77
C LYS A 39 -12.25 5.18 18.68
N PHE A 40 -11.88 4.02 18.12
CA PHE A 40 -11.55 2.83 18.89
C PHE A 40 -10.42 3.09 19.91
N TYR A 41 -9.46 3.97 19.59
CA TYR A 41 -8.34 4.31 20.47
C TYR A 41 -8.67 5.42 21.48
N TYR A 42 -9.84 5.36 22.12
CA TYR A 42 -10.30 6.36 23.10
C TYR A 42 -9.58 6.31 24.47
N LYS A 43 -8.94 5.18 24.78
CA LYS A 43 -8.34 4.93 26.10
C LYS A 43 -7.03 5.69 26.28
N LYS A 44 -6.85 6.27 27.47
CA LYS A 44 -5.62 6.97 27.86
C LYS A 44 -4.47 5.97 28.02
N GLY A 45 -3.34 6.27 27.38
CA GLY A 45 -2.10 5.50 27.52
C GLY A 45 -1.20 5.72 26.30
N PHE A 46 0.11 5.77 26.52
CA PHE A 46 1.08 6.08 25.47
C PHE A 46 0.89 5.23 24.21
N VAL A 47 0.72 3.91 24.37
CA VAL A 47 0.55 2.97 23.26
C VAL A 47 -0.73 3.27 22.45
N ASN A 48 -1.85 3.54 23.11
CA ASN A 48 -3.11 3.85 22.44
C ASN A 48 -3.05 5.20 21.73
N GLN A 49 -2.48 6.23 22.38
CA GLN A 49 -2.28 7.54 21.77
C GLN A 49 -1.35 7.47 20.55
N ARG A 50 -0.26 6.71 20.64
CA ARG A 50 0.66 6.49 19.52
C ARG A 50 -0.02 5.75 18.36
N ASN A 51 -0.76 4.68 18.65
CA ASN A 51 -1.45 3.91 17.61
C ASN A 51 -2.55 4.75 16.93
N LYS A 52 -3.27 5.58 17.69
CA LYS A 52 -4.22 6.55 17.17
C LYS A 52 -3.54 7.54 16.20
N LEU A 53 -2.43 8.13 16.64
CA LEU A 53 -1.67 9.10 15.85
C LEU A 53 -1.17 8.49 14.53
N ILE A 54 -0.66 7.26 14.55
CA ILE A 54 -0.19 6.56 13.34
C ILE A 54 -1.31 6.49 12.30
N ILE A 55 -2.51 6.08 12.72
CA ILE A 55 -3.67 5.94 11.83
C ILE A 55 -4.14 7.31 11.32
N GLU A 56 -4.17 8.32 12.19
CA GLU A 56 -4.54 9.70 11.80
C GLU A 56 -3.55 10.27 10.76
N VAL A 57 -2.24 10.07 10.96
CA VAL A 57 -1.21 10.49 10.00
C VAL A 57 -1.32 9.75 8.66
N MET A 58 -1.59 8.44 8.69
CA MET A 58 -1.81 7.66 7.47
C MET A 58 -3.06 8.14 6.71
N ALA A 59 -4.12 8.49 7.43
CA ALA A 59 -5.38 8.95 6.83
C ALA A 59 -5.27 10.37 6.24
N ASP A 60 -4.67 11.32 6.97
CA ASP A 60 -4.56 12.71 6.53
C ASP A 60 -3.49 12.92 5.47
N ALA A 61 -2.30 12.30 5.64
CA ALA A 61 -1.17 12.51 4.74
C ALA A 61 -1.08 11.48 3.61
N GLY A 62 -1.88 10.40 3.66
CA GLY A 62 -1.85 9.32 2.66
C GLY A 62 -0.53 8.54 2.62
N LEU A 63 0.24 8.57 3.72
CA LEU A 63 1.54 7.94 3.81
C LEU A 63 1.43 6.41 3.95
N ARG A 64 2.41 5.70 3.38
CA ARG A 64 2.59 4.27 3.58
C ARG A 64 3.09 4.00 5.00
N ALA A 65 2.78 2.81 5.52
CA ALA A 65 3.19 2.41 6.87
C ALA A 65 4.72 2.50 7.10
N GLU A 66 5.52 2.21 6.06
CA GLU A 66 6.98 2.34 6.12
C GLU A 66 7.43 3.81 6.24
N GLU A 67 6.78 4.70 5.50
CA GLU A 67 7.07 6.14 5.53
C GLU A 67 6.75 6.71 6.92
N VAL A 68 5.60 6.33 7.50
CA VAL A 68 5.20 6.74 8.86
C VAL A 68 6.16 6.21 9.93
N ARG A 69 6.66 4.98 9.78
CA ARG A 69 7.64 4.41 10.72
C ARG A 69 8.97 5.17 10.71
N ASN A 70 9.37 5.69 9.55
CA ASN A 70 10.67 6.34 9.36
C ASN A 70 10.61 7.86 9.50
N LEU A 71 9.47 8.42 9.96
CA LEU A 71 9.37 9.84 10.31
C LEU A 71 10.38 10.16 11.43
N THR A 72 11.33 11.03 11.12
CA THR A 72 12.40 11.50 12.01
C THR A 72 12.23 12.98 12.27
#